data_AF-A0A1R3GWA7-F1
#
_entry.id   AF-A0A1R3GWA7-F1
#
_cell.length_a   1.000
_cell.length_b   1.000
_cell.length_c   1.000
_cell.angle_alpha   90.00
_cell.angle_beta   90.00
_cell.angle_gamma   90.00
#
_symmetry.space_group_name_H-M   'P 1'
#
loop_
_entity.id
_entity.type
_entity.pdbx_description
1 polymer ?
#
loop_
_entity_poly.entity_id
_entity_poly.type
_entity_poly.pdbx_seq_one_letter_code
_entity_poly.pdbx_strand_id
1 'polypeptide(L)'
;MGCLLSTPEVAGETRRRPKNVGEIVVFVPGLRIPMPLDFAQPLDDGLSKSLVERLSALRTRIVVMAGQESPITTKPRRTATQHGGSTLADLQQALEDYLPVLLGLVEKGGQLKHNLQFCWINQEDVVEKTTMSDSWYEAAGYLEFAVQKVLPQLPLELRNDLPLDLREGVLKALCLQALGQGVEIQLGMAIDSIKASLAVKRRLACEMVKYWHQAQQYIMDIPLANGWGEKHKLFIQWKHDEAKAVAYYLHGLILEEGNTERSAEIAAAALQAAEGYLKESKKACESFHMTPPSSR
;
A
#
# COMPACT_ATOMS: atom_id res chain seq x y z
N MET A 1 14.06 -3.84 1.89
CA MET A 1 12.73 -3.31 2.23
C MET A 1 12.56 -3.48 3.73
N GLY A 2 12.29 -2.40 4.46
CA GLY A 2 12.35 -2.36 5.92
C GLY A 2 11.10 -1.70 6.49
N CYS A 3 10.64 -2.21 7.63
CA CYS A 3 9.66 -1.51 8.46
C CYS A 3 10.37 -0.25 8.98
N LEU A 4 9.86 0.94 8.66
CA LEU A 4 10.51 2.17 9.11
C LEU A 4 10.16 2.43 10.59
N LEU A 5 11.06 2.03 11.48
CA LEU A 5 11.02 2.42 12.89
C LEU A 5 11.51 3.86 13.04
N SER A 6 10.71 4.72 13.67
CA SER A 6 11.10 6.10 14.00
C SER A 6 11.47 6.17 15.48
N THR A 7 12.75 6.03 15.82
CA THR A 7 13.22 6.10 17.22
C THR A 7 13.49 7.55 17.66
N PRO A 8 12.99 8.01 18.82
CA PRO A 8 13.57 9.13 19.54
C PRO A 8 14.52 8.63 20.65
N GLU A 9 15.72 9.23 20.73
CA GLU A 9 16.68 8.98 21.81
C GLU A 9 16.08 9.32 23.19
N VAL A 10 16.25 8.43 24.16
CA VAL A 10 15.68 8.54 25.52
C VAL A 10 16.69 9.19 26.46
N ALA A 11 16.26 10.23 27.18
CA ALA A 11 16.89 10.64 28.43
C ALA A 11 15.85 11.10 29.47
N GLY A 12 15.96 10.54 30.69
CA GLY A 12 15.52 11.16 31.94
C GLY A 12 14.12 10.79 32.47
N GLU A 13 14.10 10.04 33.57
CA GLU A 13 12.93 9.69 34.37
C GLU A 13 12.17 10.92 34.91
N THR A 14 10.84 10.92 34.73
CA THR A 14 9.85 11.47 35.68
C THR A 14 8.48 11.00 35.21
N ARG A 15 7.63 10.53 36.13
CA ARG A 15 6.24 10.07 35.89
C ARG A 15 5.50 11.03 34.95
N ARG A 16 5.39 10.67 33.67
CA ARG A 16 4.65 11.41 32.65
C ARG A 16 3.77 10.43 31.89
N ARG A 17 2.50 10.80 31.73
CA ARG A 17 1.54 10.14 30.82
C ARG A 17 2.24 9.85 29.48
N PRO A 18 1.99 8.69 28.84
CA PRO A 18 2.70 8.33 27.61
C PRO A 18 2.45 9.44 26.58
N LYS A 19 3.54 10.05 26.12
CA LYS A 19 3.54 11.29 25.33
C LYS A 19 4.02 11.11 23.89
N ASN A 20 4.09 9.86 23.44
CA ASN A 20 4.47 9.52 22.07
C ASN A 20 3.38 8.62 21.51
N VAL A 21 2.84 8.96 20.33
CA VAL A 21 2.21 7.99 19.43
C VAL A 21 3.09 6.74 19.44
N GLY A 22 2.52 5.59 19.79
CA GLY A 22 3.24 4.32 19.65
C GLY A 22 3.76 4.18 18.21
N GLU A 23 4.80 3.38 18.02
CA GLU A 23 5.39 3.18 16.69
C GLU A 23 4.31 2.77 15.67
N ILE A 24 4.10 3.57 14.62
CA ILE A 24 3.19 3.22 13.52
C ILE A 24 3.95 2.34 12.55
N VAL A 25 3.51 1.09 12.43
CA VAL A 25 4.08 0.12 11.49
C VAL A 25 3.36 0.21 10.16
N VAL A 26 4.11 0.59 9.12
CA VAL A 26 3.64 0.69 7.74
C VAL A 26 4.19 -0.48 6.94
N PHE A 27 3.30 -1.24 6.32
CA PHE A 27 3.64 -2.19 5.27
C PHE A 27 3.52 -1.48 3.92
N VAL A 28 4.60 -1.48 3.13
CA VAL A 28 4.65 -0.84 1.81
C VAL A 28 4.92 -1.94 0.79
N PRO A 29 4.00 -2.16 -0.18
CA PRO A 29 4.26 -3.10 -1.27
C PRO A 29 5.45 -2.61 -2.10
N GLY A 30 6.27 -3.54 -2.56
CA GLY A 30 7.40 -3.27 -3.45
C GLY A 30 6.94 -2.72 -4.79
N LEU A 31 7.75 -1.85 -5.36
CA LEU A 31 7.50 -1.29 -6.67
C LEU A 31 7.85 -2.35 -7.72
N ARG A 32 6.95 -2.59 -8.68
CA ARG A 32 7.34 -3.26 -9.91
C ARG A 32 8.30 -2.35 -10.66
N ILE A 33 9.42 -2.89 -11.14
CA ILE A 33 10.38 -2.12 -11.93
C ILE A 33 10.19 -2.52 -13.40
N PRO A 34 9.84 -1.57 -14.28
CA PRO A 34 9.69 -1.88 -15.69
C PRO A 34 11.06 -2.21 -16.28
N MET A 35 11.10 -3.18 -17.19
CA MET A 35 12.31 -3.44 -17.97
C MET A 35 12.43 -2.44 -19.14
N PRO A 36 13.67 -2.15 -19.59
CA PRO A 36 13.87 -1.41 -20.83
C PRO A 36 13.11 -2.08 -21.99
N LEU A 37 12.40 -1.26 -22.77
CA LEU A 37 11.61 -1.68 -23.93
C LEU A 37 11.96 -0.77 -25.09
N ASP A 38 12.29 -1.36 -26.24
CA ASP A 38 12.48 -0.61 -27.47
C ASP A 38 11.14 -0.44 -28.18
N PHE A 39 10.67 0.81 -28.25
CA PHE A 39 9.42 1.17 -28.92
C PHE A 39 9.60 1.38 -30.43
N ALA A 40 10.83 1.48 -30.94
CA ALA A 40 11.10 1.81 -32.33
C ALA A 40 10.73 0.67 -33.29
N GLN A 41 11.08 -0.57 -32.95
CA GLN A 41 10.78 -1.74 -33.80
C GLN A 41 9.27 -2.07 -33.93
N PRO A 42 8.46 -2.06 -32.85
CA PRO A 42 7.07 -2.55 -32.93
C PRO A 42 6.03 -1.51 -33.38
N LEU A 43 6.39 -0.22 -33.40
CA LEU A 43 5.46 0.89 -33.63
C LEU A 43 5.79 1.71 -34.90
N ASP A 44 6.79 1.30 -35.70
CA ASP A 44 7.40 2.10 -36.78
C ASP A 44 6.38 2.58 -37.84
N ASP A 45 5.31 1.81 -38.06
CA ASP A 45 4.26 2.12 -39.05
C ASP A 45 3.01 2.82 -38.49
N GLY A 46 2.93 3.02 -37.16
CA GLY A 46 1.68 3.44 -36.48
C GLY A 46 1.71 4.76 -35.71
N LEU A 47 2.89 5.32 -35.42
CA LEU A 47 3.05 6.53 -34.60
C LEU A 47 4.14 7.45 -35.15
N SER A 48 4.06 8.75 -34.85
CA SER A 48 5.13 9.68 -35.24
C SER A 48 6.42 9.40 -34.45
N LYS A 49 7.57 9.57 -35.11
CA LYS A 49 8.89 9.42 -34.48
C LYS A 49 9.04 10.21 -33.18
N SER A 50 8.52 11.44 -33.15
CA SER A 50 8.49 12.29 -31.96
C SER A 50 7.72 11.70 -30.78
N LEU A 51 6.63 10.96 -31.03
CA LEU A 51 5.85 10.29 -29.97
C LEU A 51 6.58 9.06 -29.46
N VAL A 52 7.18 8.27 -30.37
CA VAL A 52 7.99 7.09 -30.01
C VAL A 52 9.20 7.50 -29.18
N GLU A 53 9.91 8.57 -29.56
CA GLU A 53 11.02 9.14 -28.80
C GLU A 53 10.58 9.63 -27.42
N ARG A 54 9.45 10.34 -27.34
CA ARG A 54 8.90 10.83 -26.07
C ARG A 54 8.51 9.68 -25.13
N LEU A 55 7.84 8.65 -25.64
CA LEU A 55 7.50 7.44 -24.88
C LEU A 55 8.75 6.72 -24.37
N SER A 56 9.75 6.57 -25.22
CA SER A 56 11.03 5.94 -24.89
C SER A 56 11.76 6.70 -23.79
N ALA A 57 11.82 8.03 -23.89
CA ALA A 57 12.46 8.89 -22.89
C ALA A 57 11.74 8.83 -21.53
N LEU A 58 10.41 8.89 -21.53
CA LEU A 58 9.61 8.80 -20.30
C LEU A 58 9.75 7.43 -19.62
N ARG A 59 9.66 6.33 -20.38
CA ARG A 59 9.88 4.98 -19.84
C ARG A 59 11.28 4.85 -19.26
N THR A 60 12.31 5.29 -19.98
CA THR A 60 13.70 5.20 -19.53
C THR A 60 13.91 5.96 -18.22
N ARG A 61 13.31 7.15 -18.08
CA ARG A 61 13.34 7.92 -16.83
C ARG A 61 12.74 7.14 -15.66
N ILE A 62 11.58 6.49 -15.86
CA ILE A 62 10.94 5.64 -14.84
C ILE A 62 11.83 4.44 -14.47
N VAL A 63 12.40 3.73 -15.45
CA VAL A 63 13.29 2.58 -15.22
C VAL A 63 14.48 2.97 -14.33
N VAL A 64 15.13 4.10 -14.65
CA VAL A 64 16.29 4.60 -13.89
C VAL A 64 15.88 4.98 -12.46
N MET A 65 14.80 5.74 -12.31
CA MET A 65 14.35 6.22 -10.99
C MET A 65 13.84 5.08 -10.11
N ALA A 66 13.01 4.18 -10.63
CA ALA A 66 12.52 3.01 -9.90
C ALA A 66 13.66 2.03 -9.54
N GLY A 67 14.67 1.89 -10.40
CA GLY A 67 15.88 1.11 -10.11
C GLY A 67 16.73 1.70 -8.99
N GLN A 68 16.77 3.03 -8.84
CA GLN A 68 17.51 3.72 -7.77
C GLN A 68 16.82 3.63 -6.40
N GLU A 69 15.48 3.55 -6.38
CA GLU A 69 14.68 3.27 -5.18
C GLU A 69 14.75 1.79 -4.74
N SER A 70 15.39 0.93 -5.54
CA SER A 70 15.52 -0.50 -5.24
C SER A 70 16.62 -0.79 -4.23
N PRO A 71 16.36 -1.49 -3.10
CA PRO A 71 17.34 -1.74 -2.06
C PRO A 71 18.37 -2.82 -2.41
N ILE A 72 18.50 -3.22 -3.69
CA ILE A 72 19.30 -4.38 -4.12
C ILE A 72 20.82 -4.07 -4.12
N THR A 73 21.23 -2.82 -4.08
CA THR A 73 22.66 -2.47 -4.01
C THR A 73 23.06 -2.07 -2.59
N THR A 74 23.91 -2.91 -1.99
CA THR A 74 24.63 -2.66 -0.75
C THR A 74 25.34 -1.29 -0.76
N LYS A 75 24.69 -0.25 -0.21
CA LYS A 75 25.24 0.92 0.53
C LYS A 75 24.23 2.09 0.48
N PRO A 76 24.01 2.83 1.59
CA PRO A 76 23.17 4.02 1.58
C PRO A 76 23.96 5.16 0.94
N ARG A 77 23.89 5.33 -0.38
CA ARG A 77 24.40 6.55 -1.02
C ARG A 77 23.24 7.53 -1.09
N ARG A 78 23.02 8.27 0.01
CA ARG A 78 22.22 9.50 -0.02
C ARG A 78 22.95 10.52 -0.89
N THR A 79 22.81 10.44 -2.20
CA THR A 79 23.15 11.54 -3.09
C THR A 79 21.96 12.48 -3.11
N ALA A 80 22.01 13.51 -2.26
CA ALA A 80 21.16 14.67 -2.43
C ALA A 80 21.41 15.22 -3.83
N THR A 81 20.39 15.24 -4.67
CA THR A 81 20.39 15.98 -5.92
C THR A 81 20.59 17.47 -5.58
N GLN A 82 21.30 18.20 -6.43
CA GLN A 82 21.69 19.62 -6.18
C GLN A 82 20.48 20.58 -6.04
N HIS A 83 19.27 20.08 -6.32
CA HIS A 83 18.00 20.68 -5.96
C HIS A 83 17.35 19.71 -4.99
N GLY A 84 17.09 20.13 -3.74
CA GLY A 84 16.65 19.27 -2.63
C GLY A 84 15.27 18.61 -2.78
N GLY A 85 14.95 18.06 -3.94
CA GLY A 85 13.82 17.19 -4.22
C GLY A 85 14.09 15.76 -3.76
N SER A 86 13.02 15.08 -3.34
CA SER A 86 13.06 13.65 -3.01
C SER A 86 13.07 12.83 -4.30
N THR A 87 13.91 11.80 -4.37
CA THR A 87 13.95 10.82 -5.48
C THR A 87 12.58 10.16 -5.73
N LEU A 88 11.76 10.02 -4.67
CA LEU A 88 10.37 9.55 -4.77
C LEU A 88 9.44 10.58 -5.45
N ALA A 89 9.63 11.87 -5.18
CA ALA A 89 8.84 12.93 -5.82
C ALA A 89 9.20 13.06 -7.30
N ASP A 90 10.48 12.89 -7.63
CA ASP A 90 10.94 12.86 -9.02
C ASP A 90 10.38 11.64 -9.79
N LEU A 91 10.28 10.48 -9.13
CA LEU A 91 9.65 9.27 -9.66
C LEU A 91 8.13 9.46 -9.84
N GLN A 92 7.45 10.04 -8.85
CA GLN A 92 6.03 10.38 -8.96
C GLN A 92 5.77 11.30 -10.15
N GLN A 93 6.57 12.35 -10.33
CA GLN A 93 6.42 13.24 -11.48
C GLN A 93 6.68 12.51 -12.81
N ALA A 94 7.70 11.65 -12.88
CA ALA A 94 7.99 10.86 -14.08
C ALA A 94 6.82 9.93 -14.46
N LEU A 95 6.17 9.36 -13.45
CA LEU A 95 4.97 8.56 -13.59
C LEU A 95 3.80 9.44 -14.11
N GLU A 96 3.50 10.56 -13.46
CA GLU A 96 2.46 11.51 -13.88
C GLU A 96 2.67 12.04 -15.31
N ASP A 97 3.91 12.22 -15.75
CA ASP A 97 4.24 12.64 -17.12
C ASP A 97 4.00 11.52 -18.16
N TYR A 98 4.16 10.25 -17.75
CA TYR A 98 4.05 9.07 -18.60
C TYR A 98 2.60 8.64 -18.81
N LEU A 99 1.79 8.65 -17.74
CA LEU A 99 0.42 8.11 -17.76
C LEU A 99 -0.47 8.71 -18.87
N PRO A 100 -0.53 10.03 -19.10
CA PRO A 100 -1.36 10.60 -20.16
C PRO A 100 -0.93 10.18 -21.57
N VAL A 101 0.37 9.99 -21.78
CA VAL A 101 0.91 9.56 -23.08
C VAL A 101 0.57 8.09 -23.32
N LEU A 102 0.71 7.25 -22.30
CA LEU A 102 0.32 5.84 -22.33
C LEU A 102 -1.19 5.68 -22.56
N LEU A 103 -2.03 6.47 -21.89
CA LEU A 103 -3.48 6.44 -22.08
C LEU A 103 -3.89 6.89 -23.48
N GLY A 104 -3.23 7.91 -24.02
CA GLY A 104 -3.42 8.28 -25.43
C GLY A 104 -3.13 7.12 -26.39
N LEU A 105 -2.11 6.32 -26.10
CA LEU A 105 -1.75 5.13 -26.87
C LEU A 105 -2.81 4.03 -26.76
N VAL A 106 -3.35 3.82 -25.55
CA VAL A 106 -4.32 2.77 -25.24
C VAL A 106 -5.72 3.10 -25.80
N GLU A 107 -6.16 4.35 -25.67
CA GLU A 107 -7.50 4.81 -26.11
C GLU A 107 -7.58 5.03 -27.62
N LYS A 108 -6.49 5.52 -28.25
CA LYS A 108 -6.49 5.89 -29.68
C LYS A 108 -5.70 4.92 -30.57
N GLY A 109 -4.80 4.10 -30.02
CA GLY A 109 -3.94 3.18 -30.75
C GLY A 109 -4.52 1.77 -30.88
N GLY A 110 -5.77 1.63 -31.32
CA GLY A 110 -6.48 0.34 -31.35
C GLY A 110 -5.72 -0.83 -32.02
N GLN A 111 -4.84 -0.55 -32.99
CA GLN A 111 -4.00 -1.56 -33.67
C GLN A 111 -2.69 -1.89 -32.95
N LEU A 112 -2.29 -1.10 -31.94
CA LEU A 112 -1.00 -1.19 -31.23
C LEU A 112 -1.12 -1.88 -29.86
N LYS A 113 -2.35 -2.19 -29.42
CA LYS A 113 -2.65 -2.76 -28.09
C LYS A 113 -1.90 -4.06 -27.79
N HIS A 114 -1.60 -4.86 -28.83
CA HIS A 114 -0.97 -6.17 -28.68
C HIS A 114 0.44 -6.26 -29.32
N ASN A 115 0.93 -5.17 -29.92
CA ASN A 115 2.22 -5.18 -30.63
C ASN A 115 3.41 -4.98 -29.70
N LEU A 116 3.16 -4.54 -28.47
CA LEU A 116 4.18 -4.28 -27.46
C LEU A 116 4.13 -5.35 -26.38
N GLN A 117 5.30 -5.87 -26.03
CA GLN A 117 5.46 -6.81 -24.94
C GLN A 117 6.05 -6.09 -23.73
N PHE A 118 5.22 -5.84 -22.72
CA PHE A 118 5.62 -5.13 -21.50
C PHE A 118 6.15 -6.12 -20.48
N CYS A 119 7.40 -5.90 -20.05
CA CYS A 119 8.06 -6.74 -19.07
C CYS A 119 8.34 -5.99 -17.78
N TRP A 120 8.02 -6.61 -16.66
CA TRP A 120 8.18 -6.08 -15.30
C TRP A 120 8.84 -7.11 -14.40
N ILE A 121 9.59 -6.63 -13.43
CA ILE A 121 10.14 -7.44 -12.34
C ILE A 121 9.41 -7.04 -11.06
N ASN A 122 8.86 -8.04 -10.36
CA ASN A 122 8.36 -7.84 -9.01
C ASN A 122 9.55 -7.70 -8.05
N GLN A 123 9.64 -6.58 -7.35
CA GLN A 123 10.71 -6.35 -6.37
C GLN A 123 10.60 -7.28 -5.15
N GLU A 124 9.38 -7.72 -4.84
CA GLU A 124 9.06 -8.62 -3.74
C GLU A 124 9.33 -10.09 -4.11
N ASP A 125 9.12 -10.44 -5.38
CA ASP A 125 9.41 -11.76 -5.94
C ASP A 125 10.32 -11.63 -7.18
N VAL A 126 11.63 -11.46 -6.93
CA VAL A 126 12.63 -11.18 -7.98
C VAL A 126 12.76 -12.34 -8.98
N VAL A 127 12.23 -13.52 -8.65
CA VAL A 127 12.17 -14.69 -9.54
C VAL A 127 11.03 -14.53 -10.55
N GLU A 128 9.95 -13.83 -10.19
CA GLU A 128 8.77 -13.63 -11.00
C GLU A 128 8.96 -12.46 -12.00
N LYS A 129 9.64 -12.74 -13.11
CA LYS A 129 9.64 -11.88 -14.28
C LYS A 129 8.33 -12.07 -15.04
N THR A 130 7.51 -11.03 -15.09
CA THR A 130 6.20 -11.08 -15.75
C THR A 130 6.25 -10.31 -17.05
N THR A 131 5.67 -10.88 -18.09
CA THR A 131 5.69 -10.29 -19.42
C THR A 131 4.32 -10.43 -20.07
N MET A 132 3.68 -9.32 -20.43
CA MET A 132 2.34 -9.32 -21.02
C MET A 132 2.27 -8.39 -22.24
N SER A 133 1.57 -8.83 -23.29
CA SER A 133 1.40 -8.07 -24.52
C SER A 133 0.07 -7.28 -24.53
N ASP A 134 -0.09 -6.38 -23.56
CA ASP A 134 -1.24 -5.48 -23.47
C ASP A 134 -0.85 -4.12 -22.88
N SER A 135 -1.19 -3.03 -23.56
CA SER A 135 -0.90 -1.67 -23.11
C SER A 135 -1.66 -1.24 -21.84
N TRP A 136 -2.77 -1.89 -21.51
CA TRP A 136 -3.47 -1.67 -20.24
C TRP A 136 -2.68 -2.21 -19.05
N TYR A 137 -1.96 -3.31 -19.23
CA TYR A 137 -1.11 -3.88 -18.18
C TYR A 137 -0.04 -2.88 -17.71
N GLU A 138 0.57 -2.14 -18.63
CA GLU A 138 1.52 -1.07 -18.30
C GLU A 138 0.85 0.07 -17.50
N ALA A 139 -0.41 0.39 -17.81
CA ALA A 139 -1.16 1.42 -17.10
C ALA A 139 -1.61 0.98 -15.70
N ALA A 140 -1.61 -0.33 -15.41
CA ALA A 140 -1.99 -0.89 -14.11
C ALA A 140 -0.99 -0.58 -12.98
N GLY A 141 0.18 0.00 -13.28
CA GLY A 141 1.17 0.38 -12.26
C GLY A 141 0.68 1.44 -11.25
N TYR A 142 -0.44 2.11 -11.52
CA TYR A 142 -1.05 3.12 -10.66
C TYR A 142 -2.25 2.51 -9.92
N LEU A 143 -2.08 2.08 -8.67
CA LEU A 143 -3.04 1.23 -7.95
C LEU A 143 -4.52 1.64 -8.10
N GLU A 144 -4.87 2.89 -7.78
CA GLU A 144 -6.26 3.36 -7.86
C GLU A 144 -6.77 3.44 -9.31
N PHE A 145 -5.92 3.93 -10.23
CA PHE A 145 -6.22 3.97 -11.66
C PHE A 145 -6.36 2.56 -12.25
N ALA A 146 -5.55 1.61 -11.78
CA ALA A 146 -5.58 0.21 -12.16
C ALA A 146 -6.95 -0.38 -11.82
N VAL A 147 -7.39 -0.22 -10.58
CA VAL A 147 -8.69 -0.72 -10.11
C VAL A 147 -9.85 -0.06 -10.84
N GLN A 148 -9.84 1.26 -11.02
CA GLN A 148 -11.00 2.01 -11.52
C GLN A 148 -11.08 2.10 -13.04
N LYS A 149 -9.94 2.09 -13.74
CA LYS A 149 -9.85 2.43 -15.17
C LYS A 149 -9.25 1.31 -15.99
N VAL A 150 -8.26 0.59 -15.48
CA VAL A 150 -7.56 -0.45 -16.25
C VAL A 150 -8.30 -1.79 -16.18
N LEU A 151 -8.47 -2.33 -14.97
CA LEU A 151 -9.08 -3.64 -14.78
C LEU A 151 -10.44 -3.74 -15.47
N PRO A 152 -11.38 -2.77 -15.36
CA PRO A 152 -12.68 -2.87 -16.03
C PRO A 152 -12.61 -2.96 -17.56
N GLN A 153 -11.50 -2.57 -18.17
CA GLN A 153 -11.28 -2.57 -19.62
C GLN A 153 -10.52 -3.81 -20.12
N LEU A 154 -9.88 -4.57 -19.23
CA LEU A 154 -9.22 -5.83 -19.58
C LEU A 154 -10.26 -6.91 -19.92
N PRO A 155 -10.04 -7.73 -20.97
CA PRO A 155 -10.80 -8.97 -21.20
C PRO A 155 -10.71 -9.90 -19.98
N LEU A 156 -11.75 -10.70 -19.74
CA LEU A 156 -11.82 -11.57 -18.56
C LEU A 156 -10.68 -12.59 -18.54
N GLU A 157 -10.34 -13.13 -19.69
CA GLU A 157 -9.24 -14.09 -19.88
C GLU A 157 -7.93 -13.46 -19.41
N LEU A 158 -7.64 -12.23 -19.86
CA LEU A 158 -6.43 -11.52 -19.49
C LEU A 158 -6.40 -11.11 -18.01
N ARG A 159 -7.56 -10.82 -17.40
CA ARG A 159 -7.65 -10.57 -15.95
C ARG A 159 -7.32 -11.80 -15.12
N ASN A 160 -7.70 -12.99 -15.58
CA ASN A 160 -7.42 -14.24 -14.89
C ASN A 160 -5.94 -14.63 -14.97
N ASP A 161 -5.27 -14.21 -16.03
CA ASP A 161 -3.84 -14.44 -16.27
C ASP A 161 -2.93 -13.36 -15.65
N LEU A 162 -3.50 -12.38 -14.94
CA LEU A 162 -2.71 -11.35 -14.27
C LEU A 162 -1.79 -11.98 -13.20
N PRO A 163 -0.55 -11.46 -13.06
CA PRO A 163 0.33 -11.80 -11.96
C PRO A 163 -0.34 -11.66 -10.60
N LEU A 164 0.15 -12.44 -9.62
CA LEU A 164 -0.47 -12.61 -8.32
C LEU A 164 -0.78 -11.28 -7.60
N ASP A 165 0.17 -10.36 -7.62
CA ASP A 165 0.15 -9.04 -7.00
C ASP A 165 -0.68 -7.99 -7.76
N LEU A 166 -1.01 -8.27 -9.04
CA LEU A 166 -1.88 -7.45 -9.87
C LEU A 166 -3.31 -7.98 -9.96
N ARG A 167 -3.62 -9.09 -9.25
CA ARG A 167 -4.99 -9.59 -9.15
C ARG A 167 -5.88 -8.54 -8.50
N GLU A 168 -7.11 -8.43 -9.01
CA GLU A 168 -8.06 -7.37 -8.62
C GLU A 168 -8.24 -7.22 -7.11
N GLY A 169 -8.37 -8.33 -6.38
CA GLY A 169 -8.52 -8.29 -4.93
C GLY A 169 -7.26 -7.81 -4.21
N VAL A 170 -6.05 -8.12 -4.71
CA VAL A 170 -4.80 -7.61 -4.12
C VAL A 170 -4.70 -6.10 -4.32
N LEU A 171 -4.97 -5.61 -5.53
CA LEU A 171 -4.96 -4.17 -5.82
C LEU A 171 -5.99 -3.40 -4.99
N LYS A 172 -7.21 -3.92 -4.86
CA LYS A 172 -8.25 -3.33 -3.98
C LYS A 172 -7.83 -3.32 -2.52
N ALA A 173 -7.25 -4.42 -2.04
CA ALA A 173 -6.75 -4.52 -0.67
C ALA A 173 -5.64 -3.49 -0.40
N LEU A 174 -4.72 -3.26 -1.35
CA LEU A 174 -3.66 -2.26 -1.23
C LEU A 174 -4.21 -0.81 -1.19
N CYS A 175 -5.20 -0.48 -2.03
CA CYS A 175 -5.86 0.84 -1.97
C CYS A 175 -6.52 1.07 -0.60
N LEU A 176 -7.21 0.07 -0.07
CA LEU A 176 -7.87 0.14 1.23
C LEU A 176 -6.88 0.17 2.40
N GLN A 177 -5.76 -0.55 2.29
CA GLN A 177 -4.65 -0.49 3.24
C GLN A 177 -4.08 0.93 3.33
N ALA A 178 -3.85 1.60 2.21
CA ALA A 178 -3.33 2.98 2.20
C ALA A 178 -4.29 3.94 2.93
N LEU A 179 -5.60 3.79 2.70
CA LEU A 179 -6.62 4.55 3.44
C LEU A 179 -6.61 4.22 4.93
N GLY A 180 -6.54 2.94 5.29
CA GLY A 180 -6.45 2.47 6.68
C GLY A 180 -5.24 3.04 7.43
N GLN A 181 -4.06 3.02 6.80
CA GLN A 181 -2.83 3.61 7.34
C GLN A 181 -2.93 5.14 7.48
N GLY A 182 -3.56 5.81 6.52
CA GLY A 182 -3.82 7.25 6.60
C GLY A 182 -4.73 7.62 7.79
N VAL A 183 -5.77 6.82 8.03
CA VAL A 183 -6.67 7.01 9.20
C VAL A 183 -5.94 6.68 10.51
N GLU A 184 -5.08 5.67 10.54
CA GLU A 184 -4.25 5.32 11.70
C GLU A 184 -3.37 6.51 12.14
N ILE A 185 -2.73 7.19 11.17
CA ILE A 185 -1.94 8.41 11.44
C ILE A 185 -2.83 9.51 12.04
N GLN A 186 -4.00 9.77 11.45
CA GLN A 186 -4.94 10.76 11.97
C GLN A 186 -5.43 10.43 13.39
N LEU A 187 -5.68 9.15 13.66
CA LEU A 187 -6.05 8.66 14.98
C LEU A 187 -4.91 8.86 15.99
N GLY A 188 -3.67 8.55 15.63
CA GLY A 188 -2.49 8.83 16.45
C GLY A 188 -2.39 10.31 16.83
N MET A 189 -2.54 11.21 15.84
CA MET A 189 -2.58 12.65 16.08
C MET A 189 -3.74 13.07 16.99
N ALA A 190 -4.91 12.46 16.83
CA ALA A 190 -6.07 12.73 17.67
C ALA A 190 -5.86 12.23 19.12
N ILE A 191 -5.21 11.09 19.31
CA ILE A 191 -4.88 10.55 20.64
C ILE A 191 -4.02 11.55 21.43
N ASP A 192 -3.00 12.11 20.80
CA ASP A 192 -2.07 13.09 21.41
C ASP A 192 -2.69 14.47 21.59
N SER A 193 -3.77 14.77 20.86
CA SER A 193 -4.47 16.05 20.96
C SER A 193 -5.40 16.09 22.18
N ILE A 194 -5.12 17.00 23.10
CA ILE A 194 -6.03 17.33 24.23
C ILE A 194 -7.37 17.90 23.76
N LYS A 195 -7.46 18.39 22.52
CA LYS A 195 -8.68 18.98 21.94
C LYS A 195 -9.60 17.94 21.30
N ALA A 196 -9.09 16.75 20.98
CA ALA A 196 -9.89 15.71 20.36
C ALA A 196 -10.69 14.94 21.43
N SER A 197 -12.02 14.94 21.30
CA SER A 197 -12.90 14.18 22.19
C SER A 197 -12.78 12.68 21.96
N LEU A 198 -13.20 11.87 22.95
CA LEU A 198 -13.27 10.42 22.80
C LEU A 198 -14.14 10.00 21.61
N ALA A 199 -15.24 10.73 21.36
CA ALA A 199 -16.11 10.49 20.21
C ALA A 199 -15.39 10.65 18.87
N VAL A 200 -14.52 11.66 18.73
CA VAL A 200 -13.70 11.86 17.53
C VAL A 200 -12.71 10.71 17.35
N LYS A 201 -12.01 10.32 18.42
CA LYS A 201 -11.05 9.20 18.39
C LYS A 201 -11.77 7.89 18.01
N ARG A 202 -12.93 7.61 18.62
CA ARG A 202 -13.74 6.42 18.32
C ARG A 202 -14.17 6.40 16.86
N ARG A 203 -14.61 7.53 16.31
CA ARG A 203 -15.02 7.64 14.90
C ARG A 203 -13.88 7.26 13.96
N LEU A 204 -12.67 7.80 14.18
CA LEU A 204 -11.49 7.45 13.40
C LEU A 204 -11.13 5.96 13.52
N ALA A 205 -11.20 5.40 14.74
CA ALA A 205 -10.99 3.96 14.94
C ALA A 205 -12.01 3.10 14.18
N CYS A 206 -13.30 3.47 14.19
CA CYS A 206 -14.33 2.76 13.41
C CYS A 206 -14.12 2.89 11.89
N GLU A 207 -13.64 4.03 11.42
CA GLU A 207 -13.28 4.24 10.01
C GLU A 207 -12.09 3.37 9.62
N MET A 208 -11.09 3.25 10.50
CA MET A 208 -9.96 2.32 10.35
C MET A 208 -10.45 0.86 10.26
N VAL A 209 -11.35 0.43 11.15
CA VAL A 209 -11.96 -0.93 11.10
C VAL A 209 -12.61 -1.19 9.75
N LYS A 210 -13.37 -0.23 9.21
CA LYS A 210 -14.04 -0.37 7.92
C LYS A 210 -13.04 -0.63 6.79
N TYR A 211 -11.97 0.15 6.70
CA TYR A 211 -10.97 -0.02 5.64
C TYR A 211 -10.24 -1.35 5.74
N TRP A 212 -9.78 -1.74 6.93
CA TRP A 212 -9.10 -3.01 7.12
C TRP A 212 -10.00 -4.23 6.93
N HIS A 213 -11.26 -4.15 7.34
CA HIS A 213 -12.24 -5.20 7.09
C HIS A 213 -12.45 -5.43 5.59
N GLN A 214 -12.66 -4.35 4.82
CA GLN A 214 -12.82 -4.43 3.38
C GLN A 214 -11.55 -4.96 2.70
N ALA A 215 -10.36 -4.51 3.13
CA ALA A 215 -9.10 -5.02 2.62
C ALA A 215 -8.96 -6.52 2.85
N GLN A 216 -9.32 -6.99 4.05
CA GLN A 216 -9.30 -8.42 4.39
C GLN A 216 -10.26 -9.22 3.50
N GLN A 217 -11.47 -8.72 3.26
CA GLN A 217 -12.46 -9.38 2.39
C GLN A 217 -11.95 -9.56 0.96
N TYR A 218 -11.16 -8.63 0.44
CA TYR A 218 -10.63 -8.74 -0.92
C TYR A 218 -9.47 -9.73 -1.06
N ILE A 219 -8.76 -10.05 0.03
CA ILE A 219 -7.52 -10.83 -0.04
C ILE A 219 -7.61 -12.20 0.64
N MET A 220 -8.54 -12.41 1.58
CA MET A 220 -8.56 -13.61 2.42
C MET A 220 -8.67 -14.90 1.60
N ASP A 221 -9.49 -14.90 0.56
CA ASP A 221 -9.79 -16.08 -0.27
C ASP A 221 -8.83 -16.24 -1.46
N ILE A 222 -7.91 -15.29 -1.69
CA ILE A 222 -6.94 -15.38 -2.78
C ILE A 222 -5.82 -16.32 -2.35
N PRO A 223 -5.49 -17.38 -3.12
CA PRO A 223 -4.38 -18.28 -2.79
C PRO A 223 -3.04 -17.58 -3.06
N LEU A 224 -2.59 -16.80 -2.08
CA LEU A 224 -1.31 -16.10 -2.09
C LEU A 224 -0.21 -17.00 -1.49
N ALA A 225 0.14 -18.08 -2.18
CA ALA A 225 1.07 -19.10 -1.67
C ALA A 225 2.56 -18.68 -1.71
N ASN A 226 2.86 -17.39 -1.95
CA ASN A 226 4.21 -16.85 -1.85
C ASN A 226 4.42 -16.18 -0.48
N GLY A 227 5.67 -16.15 0.01
CA GLY A 227 5.96 -15.62 1.35
C GLY A 227 5.46 -14.19 1.56
N TRP A 228 5.54 -13.35 0.54
CA TRP A 228 5.04 -11.97 0.58
C TRP A 228 3.52 -11.87 0.72
N GLY A 229 2.78 -12.65 -0.05
CA GLY A 229 1.33 -12.61 0.00
C GLY A 229 0.76 -13.20 1.28
N GLU A 230 1.38 -14.25 1.83
CA GLU A 230 1.07 -14.73 3.18
C GLU A 230 1.36 -13.66 4.24
N LYS A 231 2.51 -12.99 4.13
CA LYS A 231 2.88 -11.88 5.02
C LYS A 231 1.91 -10.70 4.91
N HIS A 232 1.44 -10.36 3.73
CA HIS A 232 0.46 -9.28 3.51
C HIS A 232 -0.89 -9.59 4.16
N LYS A 233 -1.38 -10.83 4.06
CA LYS A 233 -2.60 -11.27 4.76
C LYS A 233 -2.47 -11.12 6.27
N LEU A 234 -1.33 -11.53 6.84
CA LEU A 234 -1.06 -11.40 8.27
C LEU A 234 -1.01 -9.93 8.70
N PHE A 235 -0.44 -9.04 7.88
CA PHE A 235 -0.44 -7.60 8.16
C PHE A 235 -1.86 -7.02 8.21
N ILE A 236 -2.68 -7.32 7.20
CA ILE A 236 -4.08 -6.85 7.15
C ILE A 236 -4.87 -7.41 8.35
N GLN A 237 -4.67 -8.68 8.70
CA GLN A 237 -5.31 -9.28 9.87
C GLN A 237 -4.90 -8.58 11.16
N TRP A 238 -3.59 -8.41 11.37
CA TRP A 238 -3.06 -7.71 12.54
C TRP A 238 -3.68 -6.31 12.67
N LYS A 239 -3.66 -5.52 11.59
CA LYS A 239 -4.20 -4.15 11.61
C LYS A 239 -5.72 -4.10 11.75
N HIS A 240 -6.45 -5.07 11.21
CA HIS A 240 -7.89 -5.18 11.42
C HIS A 240 -8.23 -5.46 12.89
N ASP A 241 -7.52 -6.40 13.52
CA ASP A 241 -7.72 -6.73 14.93
C ASP A 241 -7.30 -5.60 15.86
N GLU A 242 -6.21 -4.90 15.54
CA GLU A 242 -5.78 -3.68 16.24
C GLU A 242 -6.85 -2.58 16.17
N ALA A 243 -7.40 -2.34 14.98
CA ALA A 243 -8.45 -1.34 14.80
C ALA A 243 -9.71 -1.66 15.61
N LYS A 244 -10.13 -2.93 15.64
CA LYS A 244 -11.26 -3.38 16.46
C LYS A 244 -10.98 -3.16 17.94
N ALA A 245 -9.80 -3.54 18.42
CA ALA A 245 -9.40 -3.33 19.81
C ALA A 245 -9.52 -1.84 20.22
N VAL A 246 -8.99 -0.93 19.40
CA VAL A 246 -9.06 0.51 19.69
C VAL A 246 -10.49 1.03 19.64
N ALA A 247 -11.29 0.62 18.65
CA ALA A 247 -12.67 1.06 18.51
C ALA A 247 -13.54 0.64 19.71
N TYR A 248 -13.41 -0.61 20.16
CA TYR A 248 -14.12 -1.12 21.34
C TYR A 248 -13.62 -0.48 22.64
N TYR A 249 -12.31 -0.25 22.78
CA TYR A 249 -11.74 0.41 23.94
C TYR A 249 -12.29 1.84 24.11
N LEU A 250 -12.22 2.64 23.04
CA LEU A 250 -12.75 4.01 23.04
C LEU A 250 -14.27 4.03 23.24
N HIS A 251 -14.98 3.03 22.74
CA HIS A 251 -16.41 2.91 22.99
C HIS A 251 -16.72 2.63 24.47
N GLY A 252 -15.95 1.74 25.11
CA GLY A 252 -16.05 1.46 26.54
C GLY A 252 -15.84 2.73 27.38
N LEU A 253 -14.77 3.49 27.11
CA LEU A 253 -14.50 4.76 27.81
C LEU A 253 -15.65 5.78 27.70
N ILE A 254 -16.27 5.89 26.52
CA ILE A 254 -17.43 6.78 26.33
C ILE A 254 -18.64 6.31 27.15
N LEU A 255 -18.83 4.99 27.29
CA LEU A 255 -19.94 4.42 28.04
C LEU A 255 -19.74 4.57 29.56
N GLU A 256 -18.50 4.55 30.04
CA GLU A 256 -18.15 4.85 31.44
C GLU A 256 -18.49 6.29 31.86
N GLU A 257 -18.50 7.24 30.91
CA GLU A 257 -19.02 8.60 31.15
C GLU A 257 -20.55 8.62 31.37
N GLY A 258 -21.25 7.56 30.95
CA GLY A 258 -22.67 7.36 31.19
C GLY A 258 -22.94 6.98 32.64
N ASN A 259 -23.70 7.81 33.36
CA ASN A 259 -23.91 7.69 34.80
C ASN A 259 -25.02 6.67 35.19
N THR A 260 -25.14 5.55 34.47
CA THR A 260 -26.16 4.52 34.70
C THR A 260 -25.56 3.12 34.87
N GLU A 261 -26.19 2.26 35.66
CA GLU A 261 -25.75 0.87 35.85
C GLU A 261 -25.72 0.08 34.53
N ARG A 262 -26.72 0.29 33.68
CA ARG A 262 -26.78 -0.29 32.33
C ARG A 262 -25.63 0.17 31.44
N SER A 263 -25.19 1.43 31.53
CA SER A 263 -24.04 1.90 30.76
C SER A 263 -22.72 1.32 31.27
N ALA A 264 -22.60 1.07 32.58
CA ALA A 264 -21.43 0.41 33.16
C ALA A 264 -21.29 -1.06 32.70
N GLU A 265 -22.39 -1.82 32.63
CA GLU A 265 -22.36 -3.20 32.11
C GLU A 265 -21.93 -3.25 30.63
N ILE A 266 -22.48 -2.36 29.80
CA ILE A 266 -22.13 -2.29 28.36
C ILE A 266 -20.68 -1.82 28.20
N ALA A 267 -20.20 -0.88 29.03
CA ALA A 267 -18.81 -0.45 29.05
C ALA A 267 -17.86 -1.63 29.35
N ALA A 268 -18.15 -2.40 30.39
CA ALA A 268 -17.36 -3.58 30.75
C ALA A 268 -17.30 -4.60 29.61
N ALA A 269 -18.43 -4.89 28.95
CA ALA A 269 -18.47 -5.78 27.80
C ALA A 269 -17.65 -5.25 26.61
N ALA A 270 -17.70 -3.94 26.35
CA ALA A 270 -16.90 -3.31 25.29
C ALA A 270 -15.40 -3.38 25.59
N LEU A 271 -14.98 -3.12 26.82
CA LEU A 271 -13.59 -3.22 27.25
C LEU A 271 -13.07 -4.66 27.19
N GLN A 272 -13.90 -5.64 27.58
CA GLN A 272 -13.56 -7.06 27.45
C GLN A 272 -13.39 -7.48 25.98
N ALA A 273 -14.26 -7.01 25.09
CA ALA A 273 -14.11 -7.24 23.65
C ALA A 273 -12.81 -6.61 23.11
N ALA A 274 -12.48 -5.39 23.55
CA ALA A 274 -11.25 -4.71 23.18
C ALA A 274 -10.00 -5.51 23.57
N GLU A 275 -9.98 -6.07 24.79
CA GLU A 275 -8.89 -6.92 25.27
C GLU A 275 -8.77 -8.22 24.43
N GLY A 276 -9.91 -8.84 24.10
CA GLY A 276 -9.94 -10.01 23.22
C GLY A 276 -9.31 -9.73 21.85
N TYR A 277 -9.71 -8.63 21.20
CA TYR A 277 -9.13 -8.24 19.92
C TYR A 277 -7.65 -7.85 20.03
N LEU A 278 -7.25 -7.20 21.13
CA LEU A 278 -5.84 -6.86 21.35
C LEU A 278 -4.96 -8.13 21.44
N LYS A 279 -5.48 -9.20 22.05
CA LYS A 279 -4.78 -10.48 22.13
C LYS A 279 -4.61 -11.13 20.75
N GLU A 280 -5.67 -11.16 19.94
CA GLU A 280 -5.60 -11.67 18.56
C GLU A 280 -4.66 -10.82 17.70
N SER A 281 -4.74 -9.50 17.83
CA SER A 281 -3.86 -8.53 17.16
C SER A 281 -2.39 -8.81 17.45
N LYS A 282 -2.01 -9.02 18.72
CA LYS A 282 -0.64 -9.37 19.11
C LYS A 282 -0.17 -10.69 18.51
N LYS A 283 -1.03 -11.71 18.49
CA LYS A 283 -0.71 -13.01 17.86
C LYS A 283 -0.50 -12.88 16.36
N ALA A 284 -1.34 -12.09 15.67
CA ALA A 284 -1.18 -11.82 14.25
C ALA A 284 0.09 -11.00 13.96
N CYS A 285 0.43 -10.04 14.82
CA CYS A 285 1.67 -9.28 14.78
C CYS A 285 2.91 -10.18 14.90
N GLU A 286 2.95 -11.06 15.90
CA GLU A 286 4.03 -12.04 16.07
C GLU A 286 4.18 -12.93 14.83
N SER A 287 3.05 -13.44 14.32
CA SER A 287 3.02 -14.25 13.09
C SER A 287 3.58 -13.48 11.89
N PHE A 288 3.16 -12.22 11.69
CA PHE A 288 3.67 -11.35 10.63
C PHE A 288 5.19 -11.15 10.69
N HIS A 289 5.74 -10.93 11.88
CA HIS A 289 7.18 -10.73 12.05
C HIS A 289 7.98 -12.00 11.80
N MET A 290 7.43 -13.17 12.13
CA MET A 290 8.06 -14.47 11.90
C MET A 290 7.95 -14.94 10.44
N THR A 291 6.93 -14.50 9.70
CA THR A 291 6.73 -14.88 8.29
C THR A 291 7.77 -14.21 7.38
N PRO A 292 8.50 -14.98 6.55
CA PRO A 292 9.39 -14.43 5.54
C PRO A 292 8.65 -13.61 4.46
N PRO A 293 9.31 -12.61 3.86
CA PRO A 293 10.66 -12.15 4.17
C PRO A 293 10.72 -11.41 5.50
N SER A 294 11.74 -11.68 6.32
CA SER A 294 11.94 -10.99 7.58
C SER A 294 12.14 -9.49 7.35
N SER A 295 11.31 -8.67 7.98
CA SER A 295 11.50 -7.22 8.04
C SER A 295 12.85 -6.94 8.70
N ARG A 296 13.69 -6.09 8.09
CA ARG A 296 14.90 -5.58 8.75
C ARG A 296 14.54 -4.58 9.83
#